data_AF-A0A2D8PUJ6-F1
#
_entry.id   AF-A0A2D8PUJ6-F1
#
_cell.length_a   1.000
_cell.length_b   1.000
_cell.length_c   1.000
_cell.angle_alpha   90.00
_cell.angle_beta   90.00
_cell.angle_gamma   90.00
#
_symmetry.space_group_name_H-M   'P 1'
#
loop_
_entity.id
_entity.type
_entity.pdbx_description
1 polymer ?
#
loop_
_entity_poly.entity_id
_entity_poly.type
_entity_poly.pdbx_seq_one_letter_code
_entity_poly.pdbx_strand_id
1 'polypeptide(L)'
;MNTDRERAARIQALYVRLLFCDKTYDRYRTDRPGLAAAFDLDERALDDLPKAGTGQLIAERKGRRIGALNEIQAVFAQAYGLLEKRSDYQVEEFLCSDAFFDPGSGLPHPYGSGPGYENASKFYFWVRETLSFGTGPKDMQIRMMLNGDFAAHLIARYADGSDTYFQRFSNGIYWRESVAVDLPFIFMTPELHVYRIGDSEKAKQALSSRPYDLDSLRPEPAPTDENLL
;
A
#
# COMPACT_ATOMS: atom_id res chain seq x y z
N MET A 1 27.20 -22.08 3.41
CA MET A 1 27.07 -21.16 2.27
C MET A 1 25.85 -20.22 2.36
N ASN A 2 25.16 -20.13 3.52
CA ASN A 2 23.89 -19.38 3.67
C ASN A 2 24.00 -18.12 4.56
N THR A 3 24.94 -18.09 5.51
CA THR A 3 25.03 -17.05 6.56
C THR A 3 25.38 -15.67 6.03
N ASP A 4 26.26 -15.56 5.02
CA ASP A 4 26.66 -14.25 4.46
C ASP A 4 25.54 -13.63 3.62
N ARG A 5 24.77 -14.46 2.91
CA ARG A 5 23.61 -14.02 2.13
C ARG A 5 22.47 -13.56 3.04
N GLU A 6 22.21 -14.30 4.11
CA GLU A 6 21.22 -13.93 5.13
C GLU A 6 21.62 -12.64 5.86
N ARG A 7 22.90 -12.49 6.21
CA ARG A 7 23.43 -11.24 6.78
C ARG A 7 23.26 -10.06 5.83
N ALA A 8 23.64 -10.22 4.57
CA ALA A 8 23.49 -9.16 3.56
C ALA A 8 22.02 -8.76 3.36
N ALA A 9 21.09 -9.72 3.34
CA ALA A 9 19.67 -9.46 3.24
C ALA A 9 19.13 -8.65 4.44
N ARG A 10 19.58 -8.96 5.66
CA ARG A 10 19.21 -8.20 6.87
C ARG A 10 19.76 -6.78 6.87
N ILE A 11 21.01 -6.59 6.44
CA ILE A 11 21.61 -5.25 6.28
C ILE A 11 20.84 -4.43 5.24
N GLN A 12 20.50 -5.04 4.10
CA GLN A 12 19.69 -4.40 3.06
C GLN A 12 18.30 -4.03 3.57
N ALA A 13 17.62 -4.93 4.28
CA ALA A 13 16.31 -4.66 4.89
C ALA A 13 16.39 -3.51 5.89
N LEU A 14 17.43 -3.48 6.74
CA LEU A 14 17.68 -2.37 7.65
C LEU A 14 17.94 -1.07 6.90
N TYR A 15 18.80 -1.07 5.87
CA TYR A 15 19.08 0.13 5.08
C TYR A 15 17.80 0.71 4.47
N VAL A 16 16.96 -0.13 3.86
CA VAL A 16 15.66 0.32 3.33
C VAL A 16 14.79 0.88 4.44
N ARG A 17 14.69 0.22 5.60
CA ARG A 17 13.93 0.75 6.74
C ARG A 17 14.48 2.08 7.25
N LEU A 18 15.79 2.29 7.21
CA LEU A 18 16.37 3.60 7.49
C LEU A 18 15.80 4.60 6.50
N LEU A 19 15.86 4.37 5.18
CA LEU A 19 15.42 5.36 4.18
C LEU A 19 13.99 5.91 4.41
N PHE A 20 13.09 5.10 4.96
CA PHE A 20 11.68 5.48 5.13
C PHE A 20 11.24 5.74 6.57
N CYS A 21 11.67 4.95 7.55
CA CYS A 21 11.13 5.02 8.91
C CYS A 21 11.96 5.92 9.84
N ASP A 22 11.37 6.98 10.40
CA ASP A 22 12.07 7.90 11.32
C ASP A 22 12.38 7.24 12.66
N LYS A 23 11.46 6.44 13.21
CA LYS A 23 11.73 5.70 14.45
C LYS A 23 12.97 4.81 14.34
N THR A 24 13.15 4.14 13.20
CA THR A 24 14.33 3.30 12.93
C THR A 24 15.60 4.15 12.80
N TYR A 25 15.50 5.33 12.18
CA TYR A 25 16.63 6.24 12.04
C TYR A 25 17.06 6.91 13.34
N ASP A 26 16.10 7.28 14.16
CA ASP A 26 16.38 7.85 15.47
C ASP A 26 17.12 6.82 16.33
N ARG A 27 16.68 5.57 16.32
CA ARG A 27 17.45 4.47 16.94
C ARG A 27 18.83 4.28 16.32
N TYR A 28 18.97 4.39 15.00
CA TYR A 28 20.29 4.32 14.35
C TYR A 28 21.25 5.43 14.83
N ARG A 29 20.71 6.58 15.22
CA ARG A 29 21.48 7.70 15.77
C ARG A 29 21.78 7.58 17.26
N THR A 30 20.87 6.99 18.05
CA THR A 30 20.90 7.08 19.51
C THR A 30 21.10 5.74 20.23
N ASP A 31 20.82 4.61 19.56
CA ASP A 31 20.83 3.24 20.09
C ASP A 31 21.26 2.24 19.01
N ARG A 32 22.53 2.29 18.59
CA ARG A 32 23.10 1.36 17.61
C ARG A 32 23.05 -0.11 18.08
N PRO A 33 23.44 -0.46 19.32
CA PRO A 33 23.40 -1.85 19.77
C PRO A 33 21.98 -2.42 19.77
N GLY A 34 21.00 -1.67 20.28
CA GLY A 34 19.62 -2.13 20.30
C GLY A 34 19.00 -2.23 18.90
N LEU A 35 19.39 -1.35 17.97
CA LEU A 35 18.97 -1.47 16.57
C LEU A 35 19.56 -2.71 15.90
N ALA A 36 20.85 -2.99 16.08
CA ALA A 36 21.49 -4.18 15.52
C ALA A 36 20.80 -5.47 16.01
N ALA A 37 20.54 -5.55 17.32
CA ALA A 37 19.82 -6.66 17.92
C ALA A 37 18.40 -6.84 17.34
N ALA A 38 17.67 -5.75 17.07
CA ALA A 38 16.32 -5.81 16.49
C ALA A 38 16.28 -6.37 15.07
N PHE A 39 17.42 -6.39 14.36
CA PHE A 39 17.55 -6.92 13.00
C PHE A 39 18.35 -8.22 12.93
N ASP A 40 18.66 -8.83 14.07
CA ASP A 40 19.52 -10.02 14.18
C ASP A 40 20.87 -9.81 13.47
N LEU A 41 21.51 -8.69 13.79
CA LEU A 41 22.82 -8.26 13.28
C LEU A 41 23.80 -8.05 14.44
N ASP A 42 25.08 -8.33 14.19
CA ASP A 42 26.18 -7.80 15.02
C ASP A 42 26.22 -6.27 14.85
N GLU A 43 26.48 -5.53 15.93
CA GLU A 43 26.66 -4.08 15.89
C GLU A 43 27.69 -3.65 14.84
N ARG A 44 28.77 -4.42 14.65
CA ARG A 44 29.78 -4.15 13.62
C ARG A 44 29.24 -4.18 12.20
N ALA A 45 28.15 -4.90 11.95
CA ALA A 45 27.49 -4.90 10.64
C ALA A 45 26.85 -3.55 10.29
N LEU A 46 26.61 -2.69 11.28
CA LEU A 46 26.13 -1.33 11.05
C LEU A 46 27.21 -0.40 10.50
N ASP A 47 28.47 -0.83 10.45
CA ASP A 47 29.57 -0.07 9.83
C ASP A 47 29.54 -0.19 8.29
N ASP A 48 28.82 -1.18 7.76
CA ASP A 48 28.55 -1.36 6.33
C ASP A 48 27.48 -0.37 5.81
N LEU A 49 26.80 0.35 6.72
CA LEU A 49 25.76 1.33 6.40
C LEU A 49 26.32 2.75 6.32
N PRO A 50 25.70 3.66 5.53
CA PRO A 50 26.04 5.07 5.56
C PRO A 50 25.92 5.65 6.97
N LYS A 51 26.89 6.49 7.37
CA LYS A 51 26.88 7.11 8.70
C LYS A 51 25.64 7.99 8.86
N ALA A 52 25.03 7.93 10.06
CA ALA A 52 23.92 8.78 10.41
C ALA A 52 24.31 10.27 10.34
N GLY A 53 23.37 11.12 9.94
CA GLY A 53 23.61 12.57 9.84
C GLY A 53 24.43 13.03 8.62
N THR A 54 24.91 12.12 7.78
CA THR A 54 25.59 12.49 6.54
C THR A 54 24.62 13.13 5.55
N GLY A 55 25.08 14.16 4.83
CA GLY A 55 24.24 14.88 3.85
C GLY A 55 23.66 13.97 2.77
N GLN A 56 24.42 12.97 2.33
CA GLN A 56 23.96 11.98 1.35
C GLN A 56 22.79 11.13 1.88
N LEU A 57 22.92 10.53 3.07
CA LEU A 57 21.86 9.72 3.66
C LEU A 57 20.61 10.56 3.93
N ILE A 58 20.77 11.80 4.45
CA ILE A 58 19.64 12.70 4.70
C ILE A 58 18.90 13.04 3.40
N ALA A 59 19.65 13.37 2.33
CA ALA A 59 19.07 13.71 1.04
C ALA A 59 18.33 12.51 0.43
N GLU A 60 18.92 11.32 0.48
CA GLU A 60 18.29 10.11 -0.04
C GLU A 60 17.01 9.76 0.70
N ARG A 61 17.01 9.77 2.04
CA ARG A 61 15.81 9.59 2.87
C ARG A 61 14.69 10.54 2.44
N LYS A 62 15.02 11.84 2.35
CA LYS A 62 14.06 12.87 1.97
C LYS A 62 13.48 12.60 0.58
N GLY A 63 14.33 12.30 -0.40
CA GLY A 63 13.90 12.02 -1.77
C GLY A 63 13.01 10.78 -1.88
N ARG A 64 13.40 9.67 -1.25
CA ARG A 64 12.65 8.40 -1.26
C ARG A 64 11.29 8.54 -0.59
N ARG A 65 11.24 9.20 0.57
CA ARG A 65 9.97 9.45 1.28
C ARG A 65 9.04 10.35 0.48
N ILE A 66 9.53 11.46 -0.07
CA ILE A 66 8.72 12.33 -0.92
C ILE A 66 8.22 11.56 -2.15
N GLY A 67 9.04 10.69 -2.74
CA GLY A 67 8.62 9.83 -3.85
C GLY A 67 7.42 8.94 -3.48
N ALA A 68 7.52 8.20 -2.38
CA ALA A 68 6.43 7.35 -1.90
C ALA A 68 5.17 8.16 -1.54
N LEU A 69 5.33 9.31 -0.88
CA LEU A 69 4.20 10.19 -0.55
C LEU A 69 3.52 10.77 -1.79
N ASN A 70 4.29 11.21 -2.79
CA ASN A 70 3.74 11.72 -4.03
C ASN A 70 2.95 10.65 -4.79
N GLU A 71 3.43 9.40 -4.79
CA GLU A 71 2.69 8.28 -5.39
C GLU A 71 1.34 8.07 -4.68
N ILE A 72 1.35 7.99 -3.34
CA ILE A 72 0.14 7.83 -2.54
C ILE A 72 -0.82 9.01 -2.78
N GLN A 73 -0.34 10.24 -2.74
CA GLN A 73 -1.17 11.43 -2.94
C GLN A 73 -1.73 11.53 -4.36
N ALA A 74 -0.98 11.08 -5.37
CA ALA A 74 -1.45 11.05 -6.75
C ALA A 74 -2.59 10.05 -6.94
N VAL A 75 -2.52 8.89 -6.28
CA VAL A 75 -3.57 7.87 -6.35
C VAL A 75 -4.78 8.24 -5.48
N PHE A 76 -4.56 8.67 -4.25
CA PHE A 76 -5.58 8.93 -3.25
C PHE A 76 -5.92 10.43 -3.11
N ALA A 77 -5.96 11.17 -4.22
CA ALA A 77 -6.07 12.62 -4.19
C ALA A 77 -7.29 13.14 -3.41
N GLN A 78 -8.42 12.42 -3.42
CA GLN A 78 -9.63 12.81 -2.70
C GLN A 78 -9.60 12.32 -1.25
N ALA A 79 -9.22 11.06 -1.04
CA ALA A 79 -9.22 10.43 0.28
C ALA A 79 -8.12 10.97 1.20
N TYR A 80 -6.93 11.23 0.66
CA TYR A 80 -5.75 11.59 1.44
C TYR A 80 -5.94 12.89 2.22
N GLY A 81 -6.53 13.92 1.59
CA GLY A 81 -6.84 15.18 2.28
C GLY A 81 -7.89 15.07 3.40
N LEU A 82 -8.68 14.00 3.43
CA LEU A 82 -9.58 13.70 4.54
C LEU A 82 -8.87 12.88 5.63
N LEU A 83 -8.00 11.94 5.23
CA LEU A 83 -7.18 11.15 6.14
C LEU A 83 -6.26 12.03 6.98
N GLU A 84 -5.57 13.00 6.37
CA GLU A 84 -4.66 13.93 7.07
C GLU A 84 -5.35 14.80 8.14
N LYS A 85 -6.68 14.94 8.07
CA LYS A 85 -7.45 15.71 9.06
C LYS A 85 -7.84 14.88 10.27
N ARG A 86 -7.59 13.57 10.26
CA ARG A 86 -7.88 12.71 11.40
C ARG A 86 -6.76 12.78 12.42
N SER A 87 -7.12 12.74 13.70
CA SER A 87 -6.14 12.75 14.80
C SER A 87 -5.43 11.42 15.00
N ASP A 88 -6.02 10.33 14.52
CA ASP A 88 -5.54 8.95 14.63
C ASP A 88 -4.83 8.46 13.36
N TYR A 89 -4.55 9.33 12.40
CA TYR A 89 -3.81 9.01 11.18
C TYR A 89 -2.50 9.79 11.13
N GLN A 90 -1.41 9.07 10.89
CA GLN A 90 -0.12 9.64 10.55
C GLN A 90 0.51 8.80 9.45
N VAL A 91 0.91 9.42 8.34
CA VAL A 91 1.51 8.68 7.22
C VAL A 91 2.85 8.06 7.62
N GLU A 92 3.53 8.63 8.62
CA GLU A 92 4.72 8.08 9.25
C GLU A 92 4.50 6.70 9.85
N GLU A 93 3.29 6.41 10.36
CA GLU A 93 2.96 5.07 10.86
C GLU A 93 2.94 4.05 9.73
N PHE A 94 2.40 4.42 8.57
CA PHE A 94 2.48 3.59 7.37
C PHE A 94 3.93 3.38 6.94
N LEU A 95 4.72 4.46 6.77
CA LEU A 95 6.12 4.39 6.33
C LEU A 95 7.04 3.63 7.31
N CYS A 96 6.60 3.43 8.56
CA CYS A 96 7.28 2.61 9.56
C CYS A 96 6.66 1.22 9.76
N SER A 97 5.51 0.93 9.14
CA SER A 97 4.78 -0.33 9.31
C SER A 97 5.46 -1.48 8.57
N ASP A 98 5.23 -2.71 9.03
CA ASP A 98 5.65 -3.90 8.31
C ASP A 98 4.95 -4.03 6.96
N ALA A 99 3.70 -3.56 6.85
CA ALA A 99 2.97 -3.52 5.57
C ALA A 99 3.71 -2.69 4.51
N PHE A 100 4.43 -1.63 4.85
CA PHE A 100 5.21 -0.87 3.86
C PHE A 100 6.39 -1.69 3.31
N PHE A 101 7.11 -2.40 4.18
CA PHE A 101 8.33 -3.14 3.83
C PHE A 101 8.09 -4.56 3.33
N ASP A 102 6.94 -5.15 3.65
CA ASP A 102 6.56 -6.47 3.18
C ASP A 102 6.22 -6.42 1.67
N PRO A 103 6.89 -7.18 0.80
CA PRO A 103 6.47 -7.30 -0.59
C PRO A 103 5.13 -8.03 -0.76
N GLY A 104 4.66 -8.80 0.22
CA GLY A 104 3.39 -9.54 0.16
C GLY A 104 2.17 -8.75 0.60
N SER A 105 2.32 -7.50 1.05
CA SER A 105 1.25 -6.66 1.58
C SER A 105 0.52 -5.82 0.52
N GLY A 106 0.96 -5.88 -0.74
CA GLY A 106 0.40 -5.13 -1.85
C GLY A 106 -0.10 -6.02 -2.99
N LEU A 107 -0.47 -5.37 -4.09
CA LEU A 107 -0.72 -5.99 -5.38
C LEU A 107 0.57 -6.03 -6.22
N PRO A 108 0.61 -6.83 -7.30
CA PRO A 108 1.71 -6.79 -8.26
C PRO A 108 1.96 -5.37 -8.80
N HIS A 109 3.24 -5.01 -8.91
CA HIS A 109 3.62 -3.71 -9.47
C HIS A 109 3.38 -3.70 -10.99
N PRO A 110 2.68 -2.69 -11.54
CA PRO A 110 2.17 -2.70 -12.92
C PRO A 110 3.25 -2.73 -14.02
N TYR A 111 4.51 -2.53 -13.65
CA TYR A 111 5.68 -2.56 -14.55
C TYR A 111 6.65 -3.71 -14.24
N GLY A 112 6.24 -4.70 -13.43
CA GLY A 112 7.06 -5.88 -13.14
C GLY A 112 8.25 -5.67 -12.20
N SER A 113 8.43 -4.47 -11.63
CA SER A 113 9.48 -4.16 -10.64
C SER A 113 9.36 -4.91 -9.30
N GLY A 114 8.35 -5.78 -9.17
CA GLY A 114 8.01 -6.49 -7.94
C GLY A 114 7.17 -5.65 -6.97
N PRO A 115 6.35 -6.28 -6.13
CA PRO A 115 5.38 -5.61 -5.25
C PRO A 115 6.05 -4.80 -4.12
N GLY A 116 7.37 -4.96 -3.93
CA GLY A 116 8.16 -4.13 -3.01
C GLY A 116 8.10 -2.62 -3.30
N TYR A 117 7.83 -2.23 -4.56
CA TYR A 117 7.84 -0.83 -5.01
C TYR A 117 6.45 -0.25 -5.29
N GLU A 118 5.38 -1.04 -5.13
CA GLU A 118 4.02 -0.55 -5.28
C GLU A 118 3.57 -0.03 -3.91
N ASN A 119 3.46 1.30 -3.76
CA ASN A 119 3.11 1.91 -2.47
C ASN A 119 1.61 2.14 -2.34
N ALA A 120 0.91 2.33 -3.47
CA ALA A 120 -0.50 2.72 -3.46
C ALA A 120 -1.42 1.61 -2.93
N SER A 121 -1.30 0.38 -3.41
CA SER A 121 -2.10 -0.75 -2.90
C SER A 121 -1.73 -1.13 -1.47
N LYS A 122 -0.43 -1.10 -1.12
CA LYS A 122 0.01 -1.30 0.27
C LYS A 122 -0.62 -0.30 1.22
N PHE A 123 -0.61 0.97 0.82
CA PHE A 123 -1.25 2.03 1.58
C PHE A 123 -2.75 1.78 1.71
N TYR A 124 -3.43 1.42 0.61
CA TYR A 124 -4.87 1.10 0.63
C TYR A 124 -5.21 -0.02 1.64
N PHE A 125 -4.47 -1.14 1.60
CA PHE A 125 -4.72 -2.25 2.52
C PHE A 125 -4.39 -1.89 3.96
N TRP A 126 -3.25 -1.23 4.21
CA TRP A 126 -2.87 -0.78 5.54
C TRP A 126 -3.89 0.19 6.14
N VAL A 127 -4.37 1.16 5.35
CA VAL A 127 -5.40 2.12 5.77
C VAL A 127 -6.70 1.40 6.13
N ARG A 128 -7.14 0.42 5.32
CA ARG A 128 -8.34 -0.37 5.59
C ARG A 128 -8.27 -1.17 6.89
N GLU A 129 -7.12 -1.77 7.17
CA GLU A 129 -6.89 -2.55 8.38
C GLU A 129 -6.78 -1.65 9.62
N THR A 130 -5.93 -0.63 9.54
CA THR A 130 -5.54 0.20 10.68
C THR A 130 -6.66 1.14 11.11
N LEU A 131 -7.40 1.73 10.17
CA LEU A 131 -8.39 2.76 10.48
C LEU A 131 -9.82 2.24 10.61
N SER A 132 -10.05 0.93 10.41
CA SER A 132 -11.31 0.22 10.67
C SER A 132 -12.55 1.12 10.50
N PHE A 133 -12.88 1.50 9.25
CA PHE A 133 -13.86 2.54 8.87
C PHE A 133 -15.34 2.23 9.19
N GLY A 134 -15.64 1.75 10.40
CA GLY A 134 -16.78 0.87 10.62
C GLY A 134 -18.10 1.52 11.01
N THR A 135 -18.15 2.70 11.64
CA THR A 135 -19.39 3.07 12.35
C THR A 135 -19.81 4.55 12.33
N GLY A 136 -18.99 5.48 11.84
CA GLY A 136 -19.33 6.91 11.79
C GLY A 136 -19.59 7.48 10.38
N PRO A 137 -20.43 8.52 10.22
CA PRO A 137 -20.63 9.20 8.92
C PRO A 137 -19.34 9.73 8.28
N LYS A 138 -18.37 10.19 9.10
CA LYS A 138 -17.05 10.63 8.62
C LYS A 138 -16.22 9.45 8.09
N ASP A 139 -16.30 8.29 8.74
CA ASP A 139 -15.60 7.09 8.30
C ASP A 139 -16.19 6.57 6.99
N MET A 140 -17.52 6.65 6.83
CA MET A 140 -18.19 6.32 5.58
C MET A 140 -17.71 7.23 4.43
N GLN A 141 -17.60 8.55 4.66
CA GLN A 141 -17.09 9.46 3.63
C GLN A 141 -15.65 9.12 3.22
N ILE A 142 -14.76 8.91 4.18
CA ILE A 142 -13.36 8.57 3.90
C ILE A 142 -13.28 7.25 3.16
N ARG A 143 -14.00 6.22 3.61
CA ARG A 143 -14.05 4.91 2.96
C ARG A 143 -14.53 5.01 1.51
N MET A 144 -15.57 5.81 1.26
CA MET A 144 -16.11 6.04 -0.08
C MET A 144 -15.09 6.69 -1.01
N MET A 145 -14.37 7.72 -0.54
CA MET A 145 -13.32 8.37 -1.32
C MET A 145 -12.13 7.44 -1.53
N LEU A 146 -11.71 6.71 -0.49
CA LEU A 146 -10.59 5.77 -0.56
C LEU A 146 -10.85 4.65 -1.59
N ASN A 147 -12.05 4.06 -1.55
CA ASN A 147 -12.44 3.04 -2.50
C ASN A 147 -12.61 3.60 -3.91
N GLY A 148 -13.17 4.81 -4.05
CA GLY A 148 -13.34 5.47 -5.35
C GLY A 148 -12.00 5.78 -6.02
N ASP A 149 -11.07 6.39 -5.28
CA ASP A 149 -9.70 6.69 -5.73
C ASP A 149 -8.97 5.40 -6.15
N PHE A 150 -9.03 4.36 -5.31
CA PHE A 150 -8.35 3.09 -5.63
C PHE A 150 -8.99 2.35 -6.82
N ALA A 151 -10.32 2.31 -6.91
CA ALA A 151 -11.01 1.69 -8.04
C ALA A 151 -10.65 2.38 -9.36
N ALA A 152 -10.61 3.71 -9.38
CA ALA A 152 -10.20 4.48 -10.55
C ALA A 152 -8.74 4.18 -10.94
N HIS A 153 -7.84 4.05 -9.96
CA HIS A 153 -6.47 3.64 -10.19
C HIS A 153 -6.38 2.25 -10.84
N LEU A 154 -7.07 1.26 -10.29
CA LEU A 154 -7.06 -0.12 -10.82
C LEU A 154 -7.61 -0.19 -12.24
N ILE A 155 -8.66 0.57 -12.56
CA ILE A 155 -9.23 0.67 -13.91
C ILE A 155 -8.25 1.36 -14.88
N ALA A 156 -7.56 2.41 -14.44
CA ALA A 156 -6.53 3.06 -15.25
C ALA A 156 -5.37 2.10 -15.57
N ARG A 157 -4.93 1.29 -14.59
CA ARG A 157 -3.91 0.25 -14.81
C ARG A 157 -4.35 -0.83 -15.80
N TYR A 158 -5.62 -1.22 -15.75
CA TYR A 158 -6.21 -2.08 -16.77
C TYR A 158 -6.15 -1.44 -18.16
N ALA A 159 -6.57 -0.18 -18.29
CA ALA A 159 -6.63 0.53 -19.56
C ALA A 159 -5.24 0.76 -20.19
N ASP A 160 -4.20 0.93 -19.37
CA ASP A 160 -2.81 1.05 -19.81
C ASP A 160 -2.25 -0.27 -20.40
N GLY A 161 -2.89 -1.41 -20.10
CA GLY A 161 -2.59 -2.72 -20.67
C GLY A 161 -1.21 -3.30 -20.30
N SER A 162 -0.55 -2.77 -19.27
CA SER A 162 0.84 -3.10 -18.95
C SER A 162 1.02 -4.43 -18.21
N ASP A 163 -0.02 -4.96 -17.57
CA ASP A 163 0.03 -6.17 -16.76
C ASP A 163 -1.31 -6.93 -16.82
N THR A 164 -1.25 -8.23 -17.10
CA THR A 164 -2.42 -9.12 -17.23
C THR A 164 -3.19 -9.26 -15.93
N TYR A 165 -2.56 -9.03 -14.78
CA TYR A 165 -3.20 -9.02 -13.48
C TYR A 165 -4.42 -8.09 -13.43
N PHE A 166 -4.31 -6.90 -14.04
CA PHE A 166 -5.36 -5.89 -13.99
C PHE A 166 -6.54 -6.18 -14.93
N GLN A 167 -6.43 -7.17 -15.82
CA GLN A 167 -7.55 -7.59 -16.68
C GLN A 167 -8.79 -8.03 -15.88
N ARG A 168 -8.63 -8.48 -14.64
CA ARG A 168 -9.74 -8.83 -13.74
C ARG A 168 -10.71 -7.66 -13.46
N PHE A 169 -10.28 -6.42 -13.69
CA PHE A 169 -11.08 -5.22 -13.49
C PHE A 169 -11.82 -4.77 -14.76
N SER A 170 -11.73 -5.54 -15.87
CA SER A 170 -12.30 -5.19 -17.18
C SER A 170 -13.82 -5.05 -17.20
N ASN A 171 -14.52 -5.60 -16.21
CA ASN A 171 -15.99 -5.55 -16.10
C ASN A 171 -16.46 -4.52 -15.06
N GLY A 172 -15.56 -3.69 -14.56
CA GLY A 172 -15.80 -2.72 -13.51
C GLY A 172 -15.53 -3.27 -12.12
N ILE A 173 -15.68 -2.39 -11.13
CA ILE A 173 -15.36 -2.63 -9.72
C ILE A 173 -16.55 -2.18 -8.89
N TYR A 174 -16.86 -2.92 -7.83
CA TYR A 174 -17.90 -2.51 -6.88
C TYR A 174 -17.42 -2.64 -5.42
N TRP A 175 -18.06 -1.89 -4.52
CA TRP A 175 -17.86 -1.97 -3.08
C TRP A 175 -19.13 -1.57 -2.35
N ARG A 176 -19.38 -2.13 -1.16
CA ARG A 176 -20.53 -1.73 -0.34
C ARG A 176 -20.38 -0.29 0.13
N GLU A 177 -21.45 0.45 0.36
CA GLU A 177 -21.35 1.79 0.97
C GLU A 177 -20.91 1.70 2.45
N SER A 178 -21.38 0.67 3.16
CA SER A 178 -21.03 0.35 4.53
C SER A 178 -20.63 -1.11 4.66
N VAL A 179 -19.68 -1.41 5.55
CA VAL A 179 -19.25 -2.79 5.82
C VAL A 179 -20.32 -3.62 6.57
N ALA A 180 -21.31 -2.96 7.17
CA ALA A 180 -22.35 -3.60 7.98
C ALA A 180 -23.55 -4.12 7.18
N VAL A 181 -23.72 -3.69 5.93
CA VAL A 181 -24.88 -4.01 5.09
C VAL A 181 -24.46 -4.25 3.64
N ASP A 182 -25.13 -5.17 2.96
CA ASP A 182 -24.80 -5.52 1.56
C ASP A 182 -25.30 -4.49 0.55
N LEU A 183 -26.35 -3.74 0.88
CA LEU A 183 -26.88 -2.67 0.06
C LEU A 183 -27.02 -1.37 0.86
N PRO A 184 -26.82 -0.21 0.22
CA PRO A 184 -26.44 -0.06 -1.18
C PRO A 184 -24.95 -0.34 -1.42
N PHE A 185 -24.62 -0.75 -2.64
CA PHE A 185 -23.23 -0.76 -3.10
C PHE A 185 -23.01 0.30 -4.18
N ILE A 186 -21.75 0.65 -4.37
CA ILE A 186 -21.27 1.52 -5.43
C ILE A 186 -20.66 0.66 -6.51
N PHE A 187 -21.01 0.93 -7.75
CA PHE A 187 -20.46 0.27 -8.92
C PHE A 187 -19.81 1.31 -9.83
N MET A 188 -18.55 1.07 -10.18
CA MET A 188 -17.77 1.85 -11.13
C MET A 188 -17.53 1.03 -12.38
N THR A 189 -17.98 1.52 -13.55
CA THR A 189 -17.71 0.87 -14.84
C THR A 189 -16.27 1.10 -15.29
N PRO A 190 -15.76 0.32 -16.26
CA PRO A 190 -14.44 0.56 -16.86
C PRO A 190 -14.29 1.97 -17.47
N GLU A 191 -15.39 2.60 -17.89
CA GLU A 191 -15.44 3.98 -18.40
C GLU A 191 -15.55 5.03 -17.27
N LEU A 192 -15.39 4.60 -16.01
CA LEU A 192 -15.43 5.45 -14.81
C LEU A 192 -16.81 6.07 -14.51
N HIS A 193 -17.89 5.49 -15.02
CA HIS A 193 -19.24 5.86 -14.58
C HIS A 193 -19.55 5.24 -13.22
N VAL A 194 -20.05 6.06 -12.29
CA VAL A 194 -20.32 5.66 -10.91
C VAL A 194 -21.82 5.59 -10.64
N TYR A 195 -22.29 4.45 -10.14
CA TYR A 195 -23.68 4.20 -9.81
C TYR A 195 -23.81 3.77 -8.35
N ARG A 196 -24.76 4.34 -7.62
CA ARG A 196 -25.19 3.86 -6.30
C ARG A 196 -26.41 2.96 -6.47
N ILE A 197 -26.28 1.68 -6.13
CA ILE A 197 -27.32 0.66 -6.33
C ILE A 197 -27.85 0.22 -4.98
N GLY A 198 -29.10 0.58 -4.68
CA GLY A 198 -29.81 0.18 -3.45
C GLY A 198 -30.97 -0.78 -3.67
N ASP A 199 -31.25 -1.16 -4.92
CA ASP A 199 -32.33 -2.07 -5.28
C ASP A 199 -31.77 -3.45 -5.63
N SER A 200 -32.40 -4.51 -5.11
CA SER A 200 -31.90 -5.89 -5.24
C SER A 200 -31.94 -6.44 -6.66
N GLU A 201 -32.89 -6.01 -7.50
CA GLU A 201 -32.97 -6.47 -8.89
C GLU A 201 -31.94 -5.74 -9.75
N LYS A 202 -31.77 -4.43 -9.55
CA LYS A 202 -30.67 -3.67 -10.17
C LYS A 202 -29.30 -4.18 -9.74
N ALA A 203 -29.16 -4.60 -8.49
CA ALA A 203 -27.95 -5.24 -7.98
C ALA A 203 -27.63 -6.53 -8.73
N LYS A 204 -28.60 -7.44 -8.88
CA LYS A 204 -28.41 -8.66 -9.68
C LYS A 204 -28.03 -8.35 -11.13
N GLN A 205 -28.67 -7.36 -11.73
CA GLN A 205 -28.35 -6.93 -13.10
C GLN A 205 -26.91 -6.42 -13.20
N ALA A 206 -26.49 -5.53 -12.32
CA ALA A 206 -25.13 -5.00 -12.32
C ALA A 206 -24.08 -6.09 -12.05
N LEU A 207 -24.35 -7.02 -11.14
CA LEU A 207 -23.43 -8.12 -10.83
C LEU A 207 -23.36 -9.20 -11.93
N SER A 208 -24.31 -9.22 -12.88
CA SER A 208 -24.32 -10.20 -13.98
C SER A 208 -23.12 -10.04 -14.93
N SER A 209 -22.53 -8.85 -15.03
CA SER A 209 -21.28 -8.61 -15.77
C SER A 209 -20.04 -9.12 -15.04
N ARG A 210 -20.20 -9.65 -13.81
CA ARG A 210 -19.11 -10.11 -12.93
C ARG A 210 -18.05 -9.02 -12.67
N PRO A 211 -18.46 -7.84 -12.15
CA PRO A 211 -17.49 -6.85 -11.70
C PRO A 211 -16.71 -7.35 -10.50
N TYR A 212 -15.53 -6.78 -10.26
CA TYR A 212 -14.67 -7.18 -9.16
C TYR A 212 -15.14 -6.57 -7.83
N ASP A 213 -15.24 -7.36 -6.76
CA ASP A 213 -15.56 -6.88 -5.41
C ASP A 213 -14.32 -6.33 -4.71
N LEU A 214 -14.23 -5.01 -4.60
CA LEU A 214 -13.13 -4.32 -3.95
C LEU A 214 -13.07 -4.60 -2.44
N ASP A 215 -14.20 -4.84 -1.78
CA ASP A 215 -14.19 -5.21 -0.36
C ASP A 215 -13.55 -6.59 -0.13
N SER A 216 -13.68 -7.49 -1.10
CA SER A 216 -13.04 -8.81 -1.09
C SER A 216 -11.58 -8.79 -1.51
N LEU A 217 -11.09 -7.70 -2.12
CA LEU A 217 -9.70 -7.60 -2.59
C LEU A 217 -8.72 -7.78 -1.42
N ARG A 218 -7.65 -8.54 -1.65
CA ARG A 218 -6.59 -8.82 -0.70
C ARG A 218 -5.23 -8.55 -1.35
N PRO A 219 -4.18 -8.36 -0.54
CA PRO A 219 -2.81 -8.44 -1.04
C PRO A 219 -2.56 -9.74 -1.79
N GLU A 220 -1.81 -9.67 -2.87
CA GLU A 220 -1.41 -10.83 -3.67
C GLU A 220 0.11 -10.77 -3.86
N PRO A 221 0.88 -11.61 -3.14
CA PRO A 221 2.33 -11.60 -3.26
C PRO A 221 2.72 -11.93 -4.70
N ALA A 222 3.84 -11.35 -5.17
CA ALA A 222 4.40 -11.75 -6.45
C ALA A 222 4.64 -13.27 -6.47
N PRO A 223 4.41 -13.94 -7.60
CA PRO A 223 4.88 -15.30 -7.76
C PRO A 223 6.38 -15.33 -7.46
N THR A 224 6.77 -16.20 -6.53
CA THR A 224 8.18 -16.44 -6.20
C THR A 224 8.95 -16.86 -7.45
N ASP A 225 10.22 -16.43 -7.54
CA ASP A 225 11.20 -16.60 -8.63
C ASP A 225 11.42 -18.05 -9.15
N GLU A 226 10.61 -19.05 -8.79
CA GLU A 226 10.65 -20.38 -9.42
C GLU A 226 10.11 -20.37 -10.86
N ASN A 227 9.44 -19.30 -11.30
CA ASN A 227 8.88 -19.18 -12.66
C ASN A 227 9.67 -18.23 -13.59
N LEU A 228 10.90 -17.85 -13.25
CA LEU A 228 11.79 -17.04 -14.09
C LEU A 228 13.05 -17.80 -14.55
N LEU A 229 12.98 -19.14 -14.62
CA LEU A 229 13.98 -19.99 -15.30
C LEU A 229 13.54 -20.36 -16.71
#